data_AF-A0A1S3GM34-F1
#
_entry.id   AF-A0A1S3GM34-F1
#
_cell.length_a   1.000
_cell.length_b   1.000
_cell.length_c   1.000
_cell.angle_alpha   90.00
_cell.angle_beta   90.00
_cell.angle_gamma   90.00
#
_symmetry.space_group_name_H-M   'P 1'
#
loop_
_entity.id
_entity.type
_entity.pdbx_description
1 polymer ?
#
loop_
_entity_poly.entity_id
_entity_poly.type
_entity_poly.pdbx_seq_one_letter_code
_entity_poly.pdbx_strand_id
1 'polypeptide(L)'
;MGLRKERAEEGSAVVGGVDRRPSLGPVLWDVGALGLRPGPHLKLLGSGLLLASRYPLLRASFRCFPDSRREDALASKGLLSAQVQLGALDGRCVVGFLHCTHLQAPTEDGALRCAQLTLLLDWAEQFEAEGCQSGEVVAFSVLLGDLNFDNCSKEHKQEQEHKLFSCFQDPCRLGTGQEQPWSLGTILSTSMLHHSVASSPEMLRRALEQEKERHIYMAGSPQGSRRAKPWRGRRLDYIMYRGVPGGLLNPEVEQVTFSTALAGLTDHLPVGLQLRVSQGSDTGT
;
A
#
# COMPACT_ATOMS: atom_id res chain seq x y z
N MET A 1 -25.91 5.82 -46.21
CA MET A 1 -25.31 7.14 -45.88
C MET A 1 -26.11 7.72 -44.72
N GLY A 2 -25.61 7.99 -43.53
CA GLY A 2 -24.33 7.77 -42.88
C GLY A 2 -24.59 8.08 -41.40
N LEU A 3 -24.25 7.13 -40.52
CA LEU A 3 -24.32 7.27 -39.06
C LEU A 3 -23.17 8.20 -38.62
N ARG A 4 -23.49 9.27 -37.86
CA ARG A 4 -22.48 10.02 -37.09
C ARG A 4 -22.54 9.57 -35.63
N LYS A 5 -21.38 9.17 -35.16
CA LYS A 5 -21.05 8.66 -33.83
C LYS A 5 -20.35 9.81 -33.09
N GLU A 6 -20.95 10.31 -32.01
CA GLU A 6 -20.29 11.28 -31.12
C GLU A 6 -19.28 10.55 -30.23
N ARG A 7 -18.06 11.08 -30.16
CA ARG A 7 -16.98 10.64 -29.27
C ARG A 7 -17.07 11.42 -27.97
N ALA A 8 -16.90 10.71 -26.86
CA ALA A 8 -16.66 11.26 -25.54
C ALA A 8 -15.25 11.89 -25.47
N GLU A 9 -15.16 13.01 -24.76
CA GLU A 9 -13.92 13.74 -24.47
C GLU A 9 -13.15 13.03 -23.34
N GLU A 10 -11.88 12.70 -23.60
CA GLU A 10 -10.89 12.31 -22.60
C GLU A 10 -10.11 13.55 -22.14
N GLY A 11 -10.18 13.85 -20.84
CA GLY A 11 -9.40 14.94 -20.23
C GLY A 11 -7.94 14.53 -20.04
N SER A 12 -7.04 15.17 -20.79
CA SER A 12 -5.58 15.05 -20.66
C SER A 12 -5.04 16.08 -19.67
N ALA A 13 -4.27 15.66 -18.67
CA ALA A 13 -3.56 16.55 -17.76
C ALA A 13 -2.17 16.91 -18.33
N VAL A 14 -1.86 18.21 -18.34
CA VAL A 14 -0.65 18.79 -18.95
C VAL A 14 0.56 18.70 -17.99
N VAL A 15 1.75 18.36 -18.52
CA VAL A 15 3.01 18.23 -17.79
C VAL A 15 3.93 19.44 -18.09
N GLY A 16 4.41 20.13 -17.05
CA GLY A 16 5.37 21.25 -17.13
C GLY A 16 6.77 20.87 -16.60
N GLY A 17 7.82 21.49 -17.16
CA GLY A 17 9.23 21.10 -17.04
C GLY A 17 10.01 21.53 -15.77
N VAL A 18 11.31 21.18 -15.80
CA VAL A 18 12.24 20.79 -14.72
C VAL A 18 12.87 21.93 -13.90
N ASP A 19 12.98 21.75 -12.57
CA ASP A 19 13.98 22.41 -11.69
C ASP A 19 14.59 21.41 -10.66
N ARG A 20 15.91 21.48 -10.44
CA ARG A 20 16.73 20.55 -9.64
C ARG A 20 16.82 20.97 -8.17
N ARG A 21 15.82 20.63 -7.37
CA ARG A 21 15.91 20.40 -5.91
C ARG A 21 15.61 18.90 -5.66
N PRO A 22 15.65 18.32 -4.44
CA PRO A 22 14.88 17.11 -4.17
C PRO A 22 13.40 17.49 -4.18
N SER A 23 12.92 17.95 -5.33
CA SER A 23 11.52 18.18 -5.61
C SER A 23 10.89 16.80 -5.73
N LEU A 24 9.80 16.61 -5.00
CA LEU A 24 8.85 15.58 -5.38
C LEU A 24 8.52 15.84 -6.86
N GLY A 25 8.63 14.82 -7.70
CA GLY A 25 8.25 14.90 -9.09
C GLY A 25 6.72 14.90 -9.20
N PRO A 26 6.12 14.07 -10.06
CA PRO A 26 4.66 14.04 -10.16
C PRO A 26 4.00 13.56 -8.85
N VAL A 27 2.91 14.25 -8.49
CA VAL A 27 2.05 13.93 -7.35
C VAL A 27 0.64 13.67 -7.87
N LEU A 28 0.10 12.49 -7.59
CA LEU A 28 -1.29 12.12 -7.83
C LEU A 28 -2.06 12.24 -6.52
N TRP A 29 -3.15 13.00 -6.54
CA TRP A 29 -4.07 13.19 -5.43
C TRP A 29 -5.49 13.38 -5.98
N ASP A 30 -6.49 13.45 -5.10
CA ASP A 30 -7.92 13.59 -5.46
C ASP A 30 -8.49 12.45 -6.31
N VAL A 31 -7.84 11.28 -6.26
CA VAL A 31 -8.31 10.14 -7.04
C VAL A 31 -9.63 9.63 -6.46
N GLY A 32 -10.61 9.40 -7.34
CA GLY A 32 -11.95 8.98 -6.93
C GLY A 32 -12.88 10.11 -6.48
N ALA A 33 -12.50 11.39 -6.59
CA ALA A 33 -13.33 12.55 -6.23
C ALA A 33 -14.47 12.88 -7.22
N LEU A 34 -15.00 11.87 -7.93
CA LEU A 34 -16.06 12.10 -8.93
C LEU A 34 -17.44 11.99 -8.29
N GLY A 35 -17.88 13.02 -7.58
CA GLY A 35 -19.28 13.35 -7.25
C GLY A 35 -20.23 12.18 -6.91
N LEU A 36 -21.53 12.39 -7.15
CA LEU A 36 -22.56 11.35 -7.02
C LEU A 36 -22.33 10.26 -8.08
N ARG A 37 -21.50 9.25 -7.78
CA ARG A 37 -21.40 8.07 -8.66
C ARG A 37 -22.68 7.25 -8.57
N PRO A 38 -23.31 6.87 -9.70
CA PRO A 38 -24.41 5.90 -9.67
C PRO A 38 -23.90 4.56 -9.15
N GLY A 39 -24.53 4.07 -8.09
CA GLY A 39 -24.18 2.86 -7.36
C GLY A 39 -25.07 2.75 -6.13
N PRO A 40 -25.04 1.61 -5.40
CA PRO A 40 -25.93 1.43 -4.25
C PRO A 40 -25.61 2.36 -3.07
N HIS A 41 -24.46 3.07 -3.08
CA HIS A 41 -23.94 3.85 -1.96
C HIS A 41 -23.50 5.25 -2.41
N LEU A 42 -23.85 6.26 -1.61
CA LEU A 42 -23.46 7.65 -1.81
C LEU A 42 -21.99 7.88 -1.45
N LYS A 43 -21.13 8.23 -2.42
CA LYS A 43 -19.73 8.60 -2.20
C LYS A 43 -19.61 10.13 -2.06
N LEU A 44 -19.38 10.61 -0.85
CA LEU A 44 -19.31 12.06 -0.55
C LEU A 44 -17.86 12.55 -0.37
N LEU A 45 -16.95 11.64 0.01
CA LEU A 45 -15.55 11.92 0.26
C LEU A 45 -14.67 11.23 -0.80
N GLY A 46 -13.58 11.89 -1.19
CA GLY A 46 -12.55 11.32 -2.08
C GLY A 46 -11.89 10.07 -1.46
N SER A 47 -10.97 9.43 -2.20
CA SER A 47 -10.31 8.21 -1.72
C SER A 47 -9.36 8.42 -0.54
N GLY A 48 -8.87 9.66 -0.35
CA GLY A 48 -7.80 9.97 0.61
C GLY A 48 -6.42 9.45 0.19
N LEU A 49 -6.28 8.86 -1.01
CA LEU A 49 -5.01 8.33 -1.50
C LEU A 49 -4.17 9.42 -2.17
N LEU A 50 -2.87 9.40 -1.89
CA LEU A 50 -1.87 10.26 -2.51
C LEU A 50 -0.65 9.42 -2.90
N LEU A 51 -0.14 9.62 -4.11
CA LEU A 51 1.11 9.03 -4.59
C LEU A 51 2.05 10.14 -5.06
N ALA A 52 3.25 10.22 -4.47
CA ALA A 52 4.30 11.13 -4.92
C ALA A 52 5.50 10.33 -5.39
N SER A 53 6.06 10.68 -6.55
CA SER A 53 7.19 9.96 -7.16
C SER A 53 8.31 10.92 -7.53
N ARG A 54 9.57 10.49 -7.34
CA ARG A 54 10.75 11.16 -7.93
C ARG A 54 10.98 10.76 -9.38
N TYR A 55 10.35 9.68 -9.82
CA TYR A 55 10.44 9.13 -11.17
C TYR A 55 9.21 9.55 -11.99
N PRO A 56 9.34 9.72 -13.31
CA PRO A 56 8.20 9.98 -14.19
C PRO A 56 7.13 8.90 -14.05
N LEU A 57 5.87 9.32 -13.97
CA LEU A 57 4.70 8.44 -14.02
C LEU A 57 4.27 8.31 -15.48
N LEU A 58 4.27 7.08 -15.98
CA LEU A 58 3.86 6.78 -17.36
C LEU A 58 2.34 6.62 -17.46
N ARG A 59 1.76 5.95 -16.45
CA ARG A 59 0.34 5.61 -16.38
C ARG A 59 -0.12 5.65 -14.94
N ALA A 60 -1.38 5.99 -14.73
CA ALA A 60 -2.04 5.81 -13.44
C ALA A 60 -3.53 5.55 -13.63
N SER A 61 -4.11 4.78 -12.72
CA SER A 61 -5.55 4.52 -12.68
C SER A 61 -6.01 4.35 -11.25
N PHE A 62 -7.27 4.73 -10.99
CA PHE A 62 -7.91 4.51 -9.71
C PHE A 62 -9.20 3.73 -9.89
N ARG A 63 -9.39 2.69 -9.07
CA ARG A 63 -10.59 1.85 -9.04
C ARG A 63 -11.17 1.82 -7.63
N CYS A 64 -12.42 2.25 -7.48
CA CYS A 64 -13.14 2.22 -6.22
C CYS A 64 -13.70 0.82 -5.95
N PHE A 65 -13.64 0.35 -4.71
CA PHE A 65 -14.33 -0.88 -4.32
C PHE A 65 -15.84 -0.71 -4.48
N PRO A 66 -16.54 -1.75 -4.98
CA PRO A 66 -17.99 -1.70 -5.18
C PRO A 66 -18.75 -1.68 -3.85
N ASP A 67 -18.22 -2.37 -2.85
CA ASP A 67 -18.84 -2.55 -1.54
C ASP A 67 -17.97 -1.93 -0.43
N SER A 68 -18.64 -1.17 0.43
CA SER A 68 -18.08 -0.50 1.60
C SER A 68 -19.22 -0.25 2.59
N ARG A 69 -18.97 -0.40 3.89
CA ARG A 69 -20.03 -0.31 4.91
C ARG A 69 -19.76 0.82 5.90
N ARG A 70 -20.83 1.32 6.52
CA ARG A 70 -20.78 2.33 7.59
C ARG A 70 -20.12 3.63 7.11
N GLU A 71 -19.24 4.23 7.92
CA GLU A 71 -18.54 5.48 7.59
C GLU A 71 -17.73 5.34 6.29
N ASP A 72 -17.16 4.16 6.03
CA ASP A 72 -16.43 3.87 4.80
C ASP A 72 -17.32 3.89 3.55
N ALA A 73 -18.65 3.80 3.70
CA ALA A 73 -19.58 3.98 2.59
C ALA A 73 -19.48 5.38 1.99
N LEU A 74 -19.16 6.39 2.80
CA LEU A 74 -19.05 7.78 2.38
C LEU A 74 -17.73 8.09 1.67
N ALA A 75 -16.69 7.27 1.86
CA ALA A 75 -15.38 7.43 1.23
C ALA A 75 -15.18 6.51 0.02
N SER A 76 -14.49 7.01 -1.00
CA SER A 76 -14.13 6.21 -2.19
C SER A 76 -12.91 5.34 -1.93
N LYS A 77 -13.00 4.37 -1.01
CA LYS A 77 -11.94 3.37 -0.79
C LYS A 77 -11.70 2.55 -2.06
N GLY A 78 -10.45 2.23 -2.35
CA GLY A 78 -10.08 1.59 -3.61
C GLY A 78 -8.59 1.42 -3.79
N LEU A 79 -8.20 1.15 -5.03
CA LEU A 79 -6.82 0.93 -5.45
C LEU A 79 -6.38 2.03 -6.42
N LEU A 80 -5.30 2.74 -6.07
CA LEU A 80 -4.53 3.62 -6.95
C LEU A 80 -3.32 2.86 -7.49
N SER A 81 -3.31 2.60 -8.79
CA SER A 81 -2.20 1.94 -9.49
C SER A 81 -1.43 2.95 -10.34
N ALA A 82 -0.10 2.83 -10.39
CA ALA A 82 0.74 3.65 -11.24
C ALA A 82 1.96 2.88 -11.78
N GLN A 83 2.38 3.24 -12.99
CA GLN A 83 3.59 2.75 -13.63
C GLN A 83 4.64 3.87 -13.60
N VAL A 84 5.84 3.57 -13.10
CA VAL A 84 6.96 4.50 -13.00
C VAL A 84 8.08 4.11 -13.96
N GLN A 85 8.73 5.09 -14.59
CA GLN A 85 9.94 4.88 -15.39
C GLN A 85 11.18 5.04 -14.52
N LEU A 86 11.93 3.94 -14.34
CA LEU A 86 13.09 3.88 -13.44
C LEU A 86 14.41 4.16 -14.16
N GLY A 87 14.47 3.93 -15.47
CA GLY A 87 15.67 4.14 -16.27
C GLY A 87 15.66 3.32 -17.56
N ALA A 88 16.84 2.89 -17.99
CA ALA A 88 17.01 2.02 -19.14
C ALA A 88 18.09 0.95 -18.89
N LEU A 89 17.92 -0.23 -19.48
CA LEU A 89 18.85 -1.35 -19.42
C LEU A 89 19.00 -1.97 -20.81
N ASP A 90 20.21 -1.97 -21.36
CA ASP A 90 20.51 -2.47 -22.72
C ASP A 90 19.58 -1.89 -23.79
N GLY A 91 19.28 -0.58 -23.69
CA GLY A 91 18.36 0.11 -24.60
C GLY A 91 16.87 -0.11 -24.35
N ARG A 92 16.50 -0.97 -23.38
CA ARG A 92 15.11 -1.22 -22.97
C ARG A 92 14.70 -0.31 -21.81
N CYS A 93 13.46 0.17 -21.82
CA CYS A 93 12.91 0.96 -20.72
C CYS A 93 12.74 0.07 -19.48
N VAL A 94 13.22 0.53 -18.31
CA VAL A 94 13.01 -0.15 -17.04
C VAL A 94 11.85 0.51 -16.31
N VAL A 95 10.83 -0.27 -15.95
CA VAL A 95 9.61 0.20 -15.31
C VAL A 95 9.38 -0.48 -13.97
N GLY A 96 8.60 0.17 -13.09
CA GLY A 96 8.08 -0.43 -11.87
C GLY A 96 6.59 -0.15 -11.72
N PHE A 97 5.90 -1.02 -11.00
CA PHE A 97 4.48 -0.85 -10.70
C PHE A 97 4.28 -0.55 -9.20
N LEU A 98 3.40 0.40 -8.91
CA LEU A 98 3.03 0.83 -7.56
C LEU A 98 1.52 0.74 -7.40
N HIS A 99 1.06 0.11 -6.32
CA HIS A 99 -0.34 -0.17 -6.03
C HIS A 99 -0.67 0.26 -4.59
N CYS A 100 -1.31 1.42 -4.43
CA CYS A 100 -1.66 2.01 -3.12
C CYS A 100 -3.14 1.82 -2.82
N THR A 101 -3.49 1.31 -1.63
CA THR A 101 -4.88 1.00 -1.25
C THR A 101 -5.24 1.48 0.16
N HIS A 102 -6.54 1.51 0.45
CA HIS A 102 -7.07 1.64 1.80
C HIS A 102 -8.34 0.78 1.91
N LEU A 103 -8.31 -0.30 2.71
CA LEU A 103 -9.41 -1.27 2.83
C LEU A 103 -10.46 -0.87 3.88
N GLN A 104 -11.57 -1.62 3.93
CA GLN A 104 -12.64 -1.49 4.92
C GLN A 104 -12.10 -1.59 6.36
N ALA A 105 -12.43 -0.60 7.20
CA ALA A 105 -11.86 -0.41 8.54
C ALA A 105 -12.51 -1.24 9.68
N PRO A 106 -13.85 -1.34 9.79
CA PRO A 106 -14.50 -2.08 10.88
C PRO A 106 -13.97 -3.51 11.03
N THR A 107 -13.48 -3.85 12.23
CA THR A 107 -12.81 -5.13 12.50
C THR A 107 -13.70 -6.34 12.18
N GLU A 108 -15.01 -6.22 12.34
CA GLU A 108 -16.00 -7.26 12.06
C GLU A 108 -16.22 -7.58 10.57
N ASP A 109 -15.77 -6.72 9.66
CA ASP A 109 -16.03 -6.85 8.22
C ASP A 109 -14.94 -7.68 7.48
N GLY A 110 -14.41 -8.72 8.11
CA GLY A 110 -13.31 -9.53 7.54
C GLY A 110 -13.62 -10.16 6.18
N ALA A 111 -14.84 -10.68 6.00
CA ALA A 111 -15.27 -11.22 4.70
C ALA A 111 -15.29 -10.15 3.58
N LEU A 112 -15.64 -8.91 3.91
CA LEU A 112 -15.62 -7.79 2.96
C LEU A 112 -14.17 -7.42 2.62
N ARG A 113 -13.26 -7.38 3.61
CA ARG A 113 -11.83 -7.20 3.34
C ARG A 113 -11.28 -8.29 2.44
N CYS A 114 -11.63 -9.56 2.64
CA CYS A 114 -11.23 -10.66 1.75
C CYS A 114 -11.71 -10.45 0.30
N ALA A 115 -12.96 -10.01 0.11
CA ALA A 115 -13.47 -9.68 -1.22
C ALA A 115 -12.71 -8.50 -1.85
N GLN A 116 -12.42 -7.46 -1.06
CA GLN A 116 -11.62 -6.32 -1.51
C GLN A 116 -10.18 -6.72 -1.87
N LEU A 117 -9.55 -7.61 -1.10
CA LEU A 117 -8.22 -8.16 -1.39
C LEU A 117 -8.20 -8.97 -2.70
N THR A 118 -9.27 -9.71 -2.98
CA THR A 118 -9.40 -10.44 -4.26
C THR A 118 -9.48 -9.45 -5.42
N LEU A 119 -10.37 -8.45 -5.34
CA LEU A 119 -10.50 -7.41 -6.36
C LEU A 119 -9.18 -6.65 -6.55
N LEU A 120 -8.50 -6.31 -5.46
CA LEU A 120 -7.23 -5.60 -5.48
C LEU A 120 -6.14 -6.40 -6.21
N LEU A 121 -6.04 -7.71 -5.99
CA LEU A 121 -5.09 -8.55 -6.71
C LEU A 121 -5.42 -8.59 -8.21
N ASP A 122 -6.69 -8.86 -8.54
CA ASP A 122 -7.13 -8.95 -9.93
C ASP A 122 -6.94 -7.61 -10.67
N TRP A 123 -7.15 -6.47 -10.00
CA TRP A 123 -6.96 -5.14 -10.57
C TRP A 123 -5.49 -4.76 -10.73
N ALA A 124 -4.62 -5.18 -9.81
CA ALA A 124 -3.18 -4.99 -9.94
C ALA A 124 -2.67 -5.76 -11.16
N GLU A 125 -3.04 -7.05 -11.29
CA GLU A 125 -2.64 -7.89 -12.41
C GLU A 125 -3.18 -7.37 -13.75
N GLN A 126 -4.43 -6.89 -13.80
CA GLN A 126 -4.98 -6.25 -15.00
C GLN A 126 -4.20 -4.98 -15.37
N PHE A 127 -3.88 -4.12 -14.40
CA PHE A 127 -3.13 -2.89 -14.66
C PHE A 127 -1.72 -3.18 -15.17
N GLU A 128 -1.04 -4.17 -14.58
CA GLU A 128 0.27 -4.62 -15.03
C GLU A 128 0.21 -5.20 -16.45
N ALA A 129 -0.76 -6.07 -16.75
CA ALA A 129 -0.94 -6.68 -18.06
C ALA A 129 -1.26 -5.65 -19.16
N GLU A 130 -2.10 -4.66 -18.86
CA GLU A 130 -2.39 -3.54 -19.77
C GLU A 130 -1.20 -2.59 -19.91
N GLY A 131 -0.39 -2.48 -18.85
CA GLY A 131 0.76 -1.59 -18.69
C GLY A 131 2.01 -2.02 -19.45
N CYS A 132 2.29 -3.33 -19.45
CA CYS A 132 3.49 -3.91 -20.05
C CYS A 132 3.50 -3.72 -21.58
N GLN A 133 4.41 -2.86 -22.06
CA GLN A 133 4.68 -2.74 -23.50
C GLN A 133 5.76 -3.72 -23.95
N SER A 134 5.73 -4.09 -25.23
CA SER A 134 6.76 -4.95 -25.83
C SER A 134 8.14 -4.31 -25.69
N GLY A 135 9.07 -5.01 -25.02
CA GLY A 135 10.46 -4.58 -24.84
C GLY A 135 10.75 -3.84 -23.53
N GLU A 136 9.77 -3.57 -22.67
CA GLU A 136 10.03 -3.05 -21.32
C GLU A 136 10.57 -4.14 -20.39
N VAL A 137 11.39 -3.75 -19.42
CA VAL A 137 11.89 -4.61 -18.35
C VAL A 137 11.29 -4.15 -17.03
N VAL A 138 10.54 -5.03 -16.38
CA VAL A 138 9.91 -4.72 -15.09
C VAL A 138 10.89 -5.01 -13.96
N ALA A 139 11.21 -4.01 -13.15
CA ALA A 139 12.07 -4.13 -11.99
C ALA A 139 11.35 -4.72 -10.77
N PHE A 140 10.13 -4.25 -10.52
CA PHE A 140 9.31 -4.68 -9.38
C PHE A 140 7.84 -4.32 -9.59
N SER A 141 6.96 -5.00 -8.85
CA SER A 141 5.62 -4.53 -8.51
C SER A 141 5.48 -4.47 -6.99
N VAL A 142 5.04 -3.32 -6.47
CA VAL A 142 4.89 -3.05 -5.03
C VAL A 142 3.45 -2.73 -4.72
N LEU A 143 2.91 -3.37 -3.70
CA LEU A 143 1.58 -3.12 -3.16
C LEU A 143 1.68 -2.64 -1.71
N LEU A 144 1.07 -1.50 -1.43
CA LEU A 144 1.15 -0.84 -0.14
C LEU A 144 -0.17 -0.20 0.29
N GLY A 145 -0.29 0.06 1.58
CA GLY A 145 -1.42 0.80 2.15
C GLY A 145 -1.92 0.25 3.47
N ASP A 146 -2.99 0.87 3.97
CA ASP A 146 -3.69 0.43 5.17
C ASP A 146 -4.71 -0.66 4.81
N LEU A 147 -4.41 -1.89 5.23
CA LEU A 147 -5.27 -3.04 5.00
C LEU A 147 -6.30 -3.24 6.11
N ASN A 148 -6.22 -2.51 7.22
CA ASN A 148 -7.15 -2.57 8.34
C ASN A 148 -7.31 -3.95 9.02
N PHE A 149 -6.40 -4.87 8.76
CA PHE A 149 -6.27 -6.14 9.48
C PHE A 149 -4.80 -6.37 9.85
N ASP A 150 -4.54 -7.17 10.87
CA ASP A 150 -3.17 -7.51 11.30
C ASP A 150 -2.83 -8.97 11.01
N ASN A 151 -1.54 -9.30 11.10
CA ASN A 151 -1.03 -10.66 10.96
C ASN A 151 -0.74 -11.34 12.31
N CYS A 152 -1.47 -11.01 13.38
CA CYS A 152 -1.25 -11.62 14.70
C CYS A 152 -2.53 -11.95 15.49
N SER A 153 -3.64 -11.27 15.19
CA SER A 153 -4.94 -11.45 15.84
C SER A 153 -5.73 -12.59 15.20
N LYS A 154 -6.50 -13.33 15.99
CA LYS A 154 -7.29 -14.47 15.49
C LYS A 154 -8.49 -14.02 14.65
N GLU A 155 -8.97 -12.81 14.92
CA GLU A 155 -10.11 -12.16 14.28
C GLU A 155 -9.83 -11.89 12.79
N HIS A 156 -8.55 -11.78 12.39
CA HIS A 156 -8.13 -11.50 11.02
C HIS A 156 -7.63 -12.74 10.27
N LYS A 157 -7.93 -13.95 10.77
CA LYS A 157 -7.39 -15.19 10.20
C LYS A 157 -7.73 -15.36 8.72
N GLN A 158 -8.94 -14.98 8.30
CA GLN A 158 -9.37 -15.12 6.90
C GLN A 158 -8.54 -14.24 5.97
N GLU A 159 -8.31 -12.99 6.37
CA GLU A 159 -7.48 -12.04 5.62
C GLU A 159 -6.02 -12.50 5.60
N GLN A 160 -5.51 -13.01 6.72
CA GLN A 160 -4.15 -13.53 6.84
C GLN A 160 -3.90 -14.70 5.87
N GLU A 161 -4.89 -15.55 5.60
CA GLU A 161 -4.80 -16.71 4.71
C GLU A 161 -5.05 -16.37 3.23
N HIS A 162 -5.29 -15.09 2.90
CA HIS A 162 -5.64 -14.68 1.54
C HIS A 162 -4.51 -14.92 0.52
N LYS A 163 -4.90 -15.31 -0.71
CA LYS A 163 -3.98 -15.61 -1.85
C LYS A 163 -2.98 -14.49 -2.15
N LEU A 164 -3.31 -13.23 -1.80
CA LEU A 164 -2.44 -12.07 -2.00
C LEU A 164 -1.02 -12.30 -1.47
N PHE A 165 -0.88 -12.94 -0.30
CA PHE A 165 0.43 -13.19 0.33
C PHE A 165 1.25 -14.30 -0.35
N SER A 166 0.66 -15.04 -1.30
CA SER A 166 1.40 -15.94 -2.19
C SER A 166 1.86 -15.24 -3.48
N CYS A 167 1.21 -14.14 -3.86
CA CYS A 167 1.50 -13.37 -5.06
C CYS A 167 2.46 -12.20 -4.78
N PHE A 168 2.37 -11.60 -3.59
CA PHE A 168 3.23 -10.52 -3.11
C PHE A 168 3.90 -10.94 -1.80
N GLN A 169 5.22 -10.74 -1.73
CA GLN A 169 6.02 -11.04 -0.55
C GLN A 169 5.91 -9.89 0.46
N ASP A 170 5.52 -10.22 1.68
CA ASP A 170 5.56 -9.30 2.82
C ASP A 170 6.86 -9.53 3.60
N PRO A 171 7.81 -8.58 3.60
CA PRO A 171 9.09 -8.75 4.28
C PRO A 171 8.93 -8.87 5.80
N CYS A 172 7.85 -8.35 6.38
CA CYS A 172 7.57 -8.40 7.81
C CYS A 172 6.91 -9.71 8.24
N ARG A 173 6.57 -10.61 7.31
CA ARG A 173 5.78 -11.81 7.56
C ARG A 173 6.66 -13.07 7.49
N LEU A 174 6.58 -13.92 8.51
CA LEU A 174 7.12 -15.29 8.48
C LEU A 174 6.08 -16.29 7.94
N GLY A 175 4.81 -16.04 8.23
CA GLY A 175 3.70 -16.90 7.83
C GLY A 175 2.36 -16.36 8.33
N THR A 176 1.30 -17.13 8.13
CA THR A 176 -0.04 -16.79 8.62
C THR A 176 -0.04 -16.63 10.14
N GLY A 177 -0.42 -15.45 10.62
CA GLY A 177 -0.46 -15.15 12.05
C GLY A 177 0.93 -15.01 12.70
N GLN A 178 2.00 -14.98 11.89
CA GLN A 178 3.38 -14.97 12.37
C GLN A 178 4.18 -13.86 11.71
N GLU A 179 4.56 -12.90 12.53
CA GLU A 179 5.39 -11.77 12.14
C GLU A 179 6.88 -12.05 12.37
N GLN A 180 7.72 -11.38 11.60
CA GLN A 180 9.16 -11.37 11.82
C GLN A 180 9.50 -10.85 13.22
N PRO A 181 10.53 -11.40 13.89
CA PRO A 181 10.92 -10.95 15.22
C PRO A 181 11.41 -9.50 15.28
N TRP A 182 11.71 -8.86 14.15
CA TRP A 182 12.13 -7.46 14.10
C TRP A 182 10.98 -6.51 13.68
N SER A 183 9.84 -7.05 13.25
CA SER A 183 8.69 -6.25 12.82
C SER A 183 8.07 -5.47 13.99
N LEU A 184 7.28 -4.46 13.63
CA LEU A 184 6.56 -3.62 14.56
C LEU A 184 5.14 -3.41 14.05
N GLY A 185 4.18 -3.34 14.99
CA GLY A 185 2.86 -2.83 14.71
C GLY A 185 2.91 -1.37 14.23
N THR A 186 1.86 -0.92 13.59
CA THR A 186 1.83 0.39 12.94
C THR A 186 0.73 1.29 13.49
N ILE A 187 -0.27 0.73 14.18
CA ILE A 187 -1.33 1.53 14.79
C ILE A 187 -0.98 1.92 16.24
N LEU A 188 -1.04 3.22 16.52
CA LEU A 188 -0.82 3.81 17.83
C LEU A 188 -2.11 3.79 18.67
N SER A 189 -1.94 3.82 19.98
CA SER A 189 -3.05 3.92 20.92
C SER A 189 -3.67 5.31 20.85
N THR A 190 -4.92 5.40 20.38
CA THR A 190 -5.64 6.67 20.20
C THR A 190 -5.73 7.48 21.49
N SER A 191 -5.86 6.83 22.64
CA SER A 191 -5.90 7.48 23.96
C SER A 191 -4.56 8.10 24.39
N MET A 192 -3.45 7.71 23.75
CA MET A 192 -2.11 8.17 24.08
C MET A 192 -1.51 9.13 23.05
N LEU A 193 -2.20 9.44 21.94
CA LEU A 193 -1.62 10.24 20.83
C LEU A 193 -1.11 11.62 21.26
N HIS A 194 -1.80 12.26 22.19
CA HIS A 194 -1.46 13.59 22.72
C HIS A 194 -0.51 13.52 23.93
N HIS A 195 -0.08 12.33 24.35
CA HIS A 195 0.90 12.19 25.40
C HIS A 195 2.28 12.66 24.90
N SER A 196 3.05 13.33 25.76
CA SER A 196 4.33 13.94 25.38
C SER A 196 5.31 12.97 24.70
N VAL A 197 5.32 11.71 25.15
CA VAL A 197 6.11 10.63 24.55
C VAL A 197 5.62 10.28 23.14
N ALA A 198 4.31 10.17 22.92
CA ALA A 198 3.73 9.82 21.63
C ALA A 198 3.75 10.96 20.61
N SER A 199 3.88 12.20 21.10
CA SER A 199 4.00 13.40 20.26
C SER A 199 5.45 13.80 19.95
N SER A 200 6.45 13.08 20.46
CA SER A 200 7.87 13.30 20.14
C SER A 200 8.44 12.15 19.32
N PRO A 201 9.00 12.39 18.12
CA PRO A 201 9.58 11.34 17.28
C PRO A 201 10.65 10.50 17.99
N GLU A 202 11.57 11.15 18.71
CA GLU A 202 12.67 10.49 19.40
C GLU A 202 12.19 9.70 20.62
N MET A 203 11.28 10.28 21.40
CA MET A 203 10.75 9.61 22.61
C MET A 203 9.88 8.42 22.21
N LEU A 204 8.99 8.58 21.22
CA LEU A 204 8.20 7.48 20.69
C LEU A 204 9.09 6.37 20.16
N ARG A 205 10.18 6.68 19.45
CA ARG A 205 11.11 5.65 18.95
C ARG A 205 11.68 4.80 20.10
N ARG A 206 12.19 5.46 21.15
CA ARG A 206 12.75 4.79 22.34
C ARG A 206 11.69 3.97 23.07
N ALA A 207 10.47 4.49 23.17
CA ALA A 207 9.34 3.78 23.76
C ALA A 207 9.03 2.48 23.01
N LEU A 208 9.00 2.53 21.68
CA LEU A 208 8.66 1.38 20.85
C LEU A 208 9.74 0.28 20.85
N GLU A 209 10.98 0.59 21.22
CA GLU A 209 12.03 -0.41 21.45
C GLU A 209 11.71 -1.31 22.68
N GLN A 210 10.98 -0.78 23.67
CA GLN A 210 10.64 -1.48 24.91
C GLN A 210 9.24 -2.11 24.87
N GLU A 211 9.13 -3.42 25.13
CA GLU A 211 7.83 -4.13 25.09
C GLU A 211 6.79 -3.54 26.04
N LYS A 212 7.21 -3.15 27.25
CA LYS A 212 6.32 -2.54 28.25
C LYS A 212 5.72 -1.23 27.76
N GLU A 213 6.49 -0.42 27.04
CA GLU A 213 6.02 0.86 26.53
C GLU A 213 5.22 0.70 25.24
N ARG A 214 5.54 -0.30 24.40
CA ARG A 214 4.64 -0.67 23.30
C ARG A 214 3.23 -0.92 23.81
N HIS A 215 3.07 -1.63 24.93
CA HIS A 215 1.74 -1.91 25.50
C HIS A 215 0.93 -0.67 25.90
N ILE A 216 1.59 0.47 26.07
CA ILE A 216 0.98 1.76 26.40
C ILE A 216 0.68 2.52 25.11
N TYR A 217 1.66 2.63 24.20
CA TYR A 217 1.60 3.53 23.05
C TYR A 217 1.08 2.90 21.76
N MET A 218 0.99 1.58 21.66
CA MET A 218 0.46 0.88 20.48
C MET A 218 -0.93 0.33 20.75
N ALA A 219 -1.78 0.32 19.72
CA ALA A 219 -3.12 -0.22 19.86
C ALA A 219 -3.09 -1.74 20.13
N GLY A 220 -3.87 -2.15 21.13
CA GLY A 220 -4.06 -3.55 21.49
C GLY A 220 -5.04 -4.27 20.55
N SER A 221 -5.15 -5.60 20.72
CA SER A 221 -6.28 -6.34 20.16
C SER A 221 -7.60 -5.81 20.78
N PRO A 222 -8.64 -5.54 19.96
CA PRO A 222 -9.91 -4.98 20.44
C PRO A 222 -10.58 -5.79 21.56
N GLN A 223 -10.34 -7.10 21.64
CA GLN A 223 -11.01 -8.01 22.57
C GLN A 223 -10.15 -8.38 23.79
N GLY A 224 -9.05 -7.68 24.04
CA GLY A 224 -8.17 -8.00 25.18
C GLY A 224 -7.57 -9.41 25.09
N SER A 225 -7.50 -9.97 23.88
CA SER A 225 -6.98 -11.31 23.62
C SER A 225 -5.56 -11.45 24.19
N ARG A 226 -5.19 -12.68 24.58
CA ARG A 226 -3.85 -12.99 25.11
C ARG A 226 -2.81 -12.53 24.09
N ARG A 227 -2.08 -11.46 24.45
CA ARG A 227 -0.99 -10.90 23.65
C ARG A 227 0.09 -11.97 23.50
N ALA A 228 0.42 -12.33 22.27
CA ALA A 228 1.57 -13.17 21.98
C ALA A 228 2.83 -12.52 22.58
N LYS A 229 3.71 -13.33 23.17
CA LYS A 229 4.99 -12.85 23.73
C LYS A 229 6.13 -13.24 22.78
N PRO A 230 7.05 -12.32 22.44
CA PRO A 230 7.01 -10.89 22.75
C PRO A 230 5.96 -10.15 21.92
N TRP A 231 5.24 -9.21 22.52
CA TRP A 231 4.21 -8.44 21.83
C TRP A 231 4.82 -7.22 21.12
N ARG A 232 4.38 -7.00 19.88
CA ARG A 232 4.97 -6.01 18.96
C ARG A 232 3.97 -5.00 18.40
N GLY A 233 2.72 -5.04 18.84
CA GLY A 233 1.65 -4.22 18.28
C GLY A 233 0.91 -4.89 17.13
N ARG A 234 -0.13 -4.21 16.64
CA ARG A 234 -0.89 -4.62 15.45
C ARG A 234 -0.34 -3.88 14.24
N ARG A 235 0.06 -4.60 13.20
CA ARG A 235 0.54 -4.02 11.94
C ARG A 235 -0.61 -4.05 10.95
N LEU A 236 -1.15 -2.87 10.63
CA LEU A 236 -2.26 -2.72 9.68
C LEU A 236 -1.78 -2.14 8.34
N ASP A 237 -0.63 -1.48 8.35
CA ASP A 237 0.00 -0.88 7.18
C ASP A 237 1.01 -1.87 6.59
N TYR A 238 0.78 -2.23 5.32
CA TYR A 238 1.57 -3.21 4.60
C TYR A 238 2.36 -2.54 3.47
N ILE A 239 3.55 -3.07 3.21
CA ILE A 239 4.31 -2.82 1.99
C ILE A 239 4.88 -4.15 1.51
N MET A 240 4.36 -4.65 0.40
CA MET A 240 4.64 -5.96 -0.15
C MET A 240 5.15 -5.81 -1.57
N TYR A 241 5.96 -6.76 -2.04
CA TYR A 241 6.58 -6.66 -3.35
C TYR A 241 6.66 -8.00 -4.07
N ARG A 242 6.81 -7.94 -5.39
CA ARG A 242 7.16 -9.09 -6.22
C ARG A 242 8.09 -8.68 -7.36
N GLY A 243 8.95 -9.61 -7.77
CA GLY A 243 9.62 -9.57 -9.07
C GLY A 243 8.75 -10.21 -10.15
N VAL A 244 9.14 -10.06 -11.41
CA VAL A 244 8.51 -10.82 -12.51
C VAL A 244 9.13 -12.23 -12.53
N PRO A 245 8.34 -13.31 -12.45
CA PRO A 245 8.86 -14.66 -12.58
C PRO A 245 9.62 -14.85 -13.90
N GLY A 246 10.87 -15.29 -13.84
CA GLY A 246 11.73 -15.41 -15.03
C GLY A 246 12.12 -14.07 -15.66
N GLY A 247 11.88 -12.95 -14.97
CA GLY A 247 12.28 -11.62 -15.40
C GLY A 247 13.79 -11.43 -15.35
N LEU A 248 14.28 -10.44 -16.09
CA LEU A 248 15.70 -10.10 -16.13
C LEU A 248 16.20 -9.46 -14.83
N LEU A 249 15.29 -8.85 -14.07
CA LEU A 249 15.60 -8.12 -12.85
C LEU A 249 14.98 -8.80 -11.63
N ASN A 250 15.78 -8.88 -10.57
CA ASN A 250 15.38 -9.46 -9.30
C ASN A 250 15.41 -8.37 -8.21
N PRO A 251 14.25 -8.01 -7.64
CA PRO A 251 14.20 -7.13 -6.48
C PRO A 251 14.48 -7.90 -5.19
N GLU A 252 15.41 -7.39 -4.39
CA GLU A 252 15.76 -7.90 -3.06
C GLU A 252 15.54 -6.82 -2.01
N VAL A 253 15.06 -7.21 -0.82
CA VAL A 253 14.87 -6.28 0.29
C VAL A 253 16.22 -5.88 0.86
N GLU A 254 16.53 -4.60 0.79
CA GLU A 254 17.70 -4.03 1.42
C GLU A 254 17.38 -3.52 2.83
N GLN A 255 16.22 -2.88 2.99
CA GLN A 255 15.80 -2.33 4.27
C GLN A 255 14.28 -2.21 4.40
N VAL A 256 13.78 -2.46 5.61
CA VAL A 256 12.43 -2.07 6.05
C VAL A 256 12.55 -1.08 7.20
N THR A 257 11.71 -0.04 7.20
CA THR A 257 11.73 1.02 8.21
C THR A 257 10.34 1.25 8.79
N PHE A 258 10.28 1.48 10.10
CA PHE A 258 9.10 1.98 10.81
C PHE A 258 9.45 3.35 11.35
N SER A 259 8.81 4.40 10.83
CA SER A 259 9.17 5.78 11.13
C SER A 259 8.31 6.35 12.26
N THR A 260 8.92 7.06 13.19
CA THR A 260 8.23 7.86 14.21
C THR A 260 8.22 9.35 13.86
N ALA A 261 8.66 9.73 12.64
CA ALA A 261 8.81 11.13 12.25
C ALA A 261 7.50 11.92 12.25
N LEU A 262 6.34 11.25 12.17
CA LEU A 262 5.02 11.86 12.21
C LEU A 262 4.33 11.74 13.58
N ALA A 263 5.10 11.49 14.64
CA ALA A 263 4.61 11.46 16.01
C ALA A 263 3.77 12.71 16.33
N GLY A 264 2.57 12.51 16.89
CA GLY A 264 1.63 13.58 17.22
C GLY A 264 0.82 14.15 16.05
N LEU A 265 1.10 13.72 14.80
CA LEU A 265 0.39 14.18 13.60
C LEU A 265 -0.58 13.14 13.03
N THR A 266 -0.36 11.86 13.34
CA THR A 266 -1.17 10.72 12.89
C THR A 266 -1.10 9.61 13.93
N ASP A 267 -2.05 8.69 13.86
CA ASP A 267 -2.12 7.48 14.67
C ASP A 267 -1.51 6.25 13.98
N HIS A 268 -0.97 6.41 12.77
CA HIS A 268 -0.24 5.35 12.06
C HIS A 268 1.26 5.65 11.96
N LEU A 269 2.10 4.63 12.12
CA LEU A 269 3.54 4.70 11.85
C LEU A 269 3.79 4.48 10.35
N PRO A 270 4.44 5.42 9.64
CA PRO A 270 4.82 5.19 8.25
C PRO A 270 5.79 4.01 8.13
N VAL A 271 5.53 3.16 7.13
CA VAL A 271 6.37 2.01 6.78
C VAL A 271 7.11 2.30 5.48
N GLY A 272 8.42 2.09 5.45
CA GLY A 272 9.24 2.25 4.26
C GLY A 272 9.91 0.94 3.83
N LEU A 273 10.01 0.72 2.53
CA LEU A 273 10.71 -0.40 1.90
C LEU A 273 11.77 0.12 0.94
N GLN A 274 12.99 -0.39 1.07
CA GLN A 274 14.07 -0.19 0.11
C GLN A 274 14.37 -1.51 -0.60
N LEU A 275 14.29 -1.48 -1.93
CA LEU A 275 14.60 -2.61 -2.79
C LEU A 275 15.90 -2.35 -3.55
N ARG A 276 16.82 -3.31 -3.50
CA ARG A 276 17.94 -3.40 -4.41
C ARG A 276 17.51 -4.23 -5.61
N VAL A 277 17.71 -3.72 -6.82
CA VAL A 277 17.35 -4.43 -8.05
C VAL A 277 18.62 -4.80 -8.80
N SER A 278 18.84 -6.08 -9.02
CA SER A 278 20.00 -6.64 -9.73
C SER A 278 19.55 -7.46 -10.95
N GLN A 279 20.45 -7.68 -11.91
CA GLN A 279 20.19 -8.64 -12.99
C GLN A 279 20.24 -10.05 -12.41
N GLY A 280 19.29 -10.90 -12.83
CA GLY A 280 19.34 -12.32 -12.52
C GLY A 280 20.61 -12.95 -13.06
N SER A 281 21.29 -13.76 -12.24
CA SER A 281 22.40 -14.58 -12.72
C SER A 281 21.85 -15.57 -13.74
N ASP A 282 22.36 -15.53 -14.98
CA ASP A 282 22.17 -16.61 -15.95
C ASP A 282 22.63 -17.91 -15.27
N THR A 283 21.68 -18.75 -14.86
CA THR A 283 21.99 -20.16 -14.62
C THR A 283 22.21 -20.76 -16.01
N GLY A 284 23.43 -20.61 -16.52
CA GLY A 284 23.87 -21.30 -17.72
C GLY A 284 23.69 -22.80 -17.50
N THR A 285 22.67 -23.36 -18.15
CA THR A 285 22.51 -24.80 -18.39
C THR A 285 22.89 -25.11 -19.81
#